data_AF-A0A6B0DKJ5-F1
#
_entry.id   AF-A0A6B0DKJ5-F1
#
_cell.length_a   1.000
_cell.length_b   1.000
_cell.length_c   1.000
_cell.angle_alpha   90.00
_cell.angle_beta   90.00
_cell.angle_gamma   90.00
#
_symmetry.space_group_name_H-M   'P 1'
#
loop_
_entity.id
_entity.type
_entity.pdbx_description
1 polymer ?
#
loop_
_entity_poly.entity_id
_entity_poly.type
_entity_poly.pdbx_seq_one_letter_code
_entity_poly.pdbx_strand_id
1 'polypeptide(L)'
;MFAIISGPIDFSKLNMYFFAVTIYMGTLGTSIAWFIYLILYRKYSVSKISSYLFLVPALSVISSFLILKESLNIFTFIGLGTIMFGIYLSQNSNFNNKMK
;
A
#
# COMPACT_ATOMS: atom_id res chain seq x y z
N MET A 1 1.83 -9.25 -20.27
CA MET A 1 0.85 -8.83 -21.30
C MET A 1 0.91 -7.32 -21.57
N PHE A 2 0.94 -6.44 -20.56
CA PHE A 2 1.02 -4.97 -20.76
C PHE A 2 2.31 -4.43 -21.41
N ALA A 3 3.47 -5.09 -21.23
CA ALA A 3 4.74 -4.65 -21.79
C ALA A 3 4.87 -4.85 -23.33
N ILE A 4 4.03 -5.69 -23.94
CA ILE A 4 4.10 -5.97 -25.39
C ILE A 4 3.29 -4.92 -26.19
N ILE A 5 2.29 -4.29 -25.57
CA ILE A 5 1.39 -3.31 -26.21
C ILE A 5 1.96 -1.88 -26.14
N SER A 6 2.91 -1.61 -25.23
CA SER A 6 3.45 -0.28 -24.96
C SER A 6 4.56 0.18 -25.92
N GLY A 7 4.83 -0.59 -26.99
CA GLY A 7 5.94 -0.35 -27.91
C GLY A 7 7.28 -0.85 -27.36
N PRO A 8 8.33 -0.93 -28.19
CA PRO A 8 9.66 -1.32 -27.73
C PRO A 8 10.14 -0.38 -26.61
N ILE A 9 10.89 -0.94 -25.64
CA ILE A 9 11.47 -0.16 -24.54
C ILE A 9 12.43 0.87 -25.15
N ASP A 10 11.95 2.10 -25.18
CA ASP A 10 12.66 3.20 -25.81
C ASP A 10 13.58 3.87 -24.79
N PHE A 11 14.80 3.33 -24.67
CA PHE A 11 15.83 3.84 -23.76
C PHE A 11 16.22 5.30 -24.04
N SER A 12 15.86 5.85 -25.20
CA SER A 12 16.07 7.26 -25.52
C SER A 12 15.26 8.21 -24.62
N LYS A 13 14.20 7.72 -23.97
CA LYS A 13 13.35 8.51 -23.06
C LYS A 13 13.88 8.58 -21.62
N LEU A 14 15.00 7.93 -21.32
CA LEU A 14 15.67 7.98 -20.01
C LEU A 14 16.47 9.29 -19.82
N ASN A 15 15.75 10.41 -19.76
CA ASN A 15 16.33 11.72 -19.50
C ASN A 15 16.46 11.98 -17.98
N MET A 16 17.29 12.93 -17.57
CA MET A 16 17.41 13.42 -16.19
C MET A 16 16.05 13.78 -15.58
N TYR A 17 15.13 14.31 -16.38
CA TYR A 17 13.76 14.60 -15.95
C TYR A 17 13.00 13.34 -15.50
N PHE A 18 13.16 12.21 -16.19
CA PHE A 18 12.53 10.95 -15.80
C PHE A 18 13.03 10.51 -14.41
N PHE A 19 14.34 10.53 -14.19
CA PHE A 19 14.92 10.18 -12.90
C PHE A 19 14.46 11.12 -11.78
N ALA A 20 14.39 12.43 -12.04
CA ALA A 20 13.92 13.40 -11.06
C ALA A 20 12.46 13.13 -10.63
N VAL A 21 11.55 12.86 -11.59
CA VAL A 21 10.15 12.54 -11.30
C VAL A 21 10.01 11.20 -10.58
N THR A 22 10.77 10.18 -10.99
CA THR A 22 10.77 8.86 -10.33
C THR A 22 11.24 8.95 -8.89
N ILE A 23 12.34 9.68 -8.63
CA ILE A 23 12.84 9.91 -7.27
C ILE A 23 11.80 10.69 -6.47
N TYR A 24 11.23 11.76 -7.02
CA TYR A 24 10.20 12.55 -6.34
C TYR A 24 8.98 11.71 -5.93
N MET A 25 8.42 10.93 -6.86
CA MET A 25 7.25 10.09 -6.61
C MET A 25 7.55 8.92 -5.66
N GLY A 26 8.73 8.31 -5.77
CA GLY A 26 9.08 7.09 -5.05
C GLY A 26 9.66 7.31 -3.66
N THR A 27 10.35 8.42 -3.41
CA THR A 27 11.15 8.54 -2.17
C THR A 27 10.39 9.11 -0.99
N LEU A 28 9.62 10.20 -1.17
CA LEU A 28 9.06 10.94 -0.04
C LEU A 28 8.03 10.10 0.74
N GLY A 29 7.05 9.50 0.06
CA GLY A 29 6.03 8.69 0.72
C GLY A 29 6.61 7.44 1.38
N THR A 30 7.50 6.75 0.66
CA THR A 30 8.05 5.46 1.09
C THR A 30 9.06 5.63 2.23
N SER A 31 9.89 6.68 2.21
CA SER A 31 10.88 6.93 3.27
C SER A 31 10.20 7.30 4.59
N ILE A 32 9.17 8.17 4.55
CA ILE A 32 8.42 8.55 5.75
C ILE A 32 7.70 7.33 6.34
N ALA A 33 7.04 6.55 5.50
CA ALA A 33 6.34 5.34 5.93
C ALA A 33 7.30 4.33 6.60
N TRP A 34 8.46 4.07 5.98
CA TRP A 34 9.48 3.18 6.54
C TRP A 34 10.08 3.71 7.84
N PHE A 35 10.31 5.02 7.93
CA PHE A 35 10.87 5.61 9.16
C PHE A 35 9.90 5.45 10.34
N ILE A 36 8.61 5.74 10.12
CA ILE A 36 7.56 5.51 11.12
C ILE A 36 7.48 4.03 11.48
N TYR A 37 7.47 3.14 10.49
CA TYR A 37 7.43 1.69 10.69
C TYR A 37 8.58 1.21 11.59
N LEU A 38 9.82 1.66 11.31
CA LEU A 38 11.00 1.28 12.09
C LEU A 38 10.96 1.81 13.53
N ILE A 39 10.47 3.03 13.74
CA ILE A 39 10.28 3.59 15.09
C ILE A 39 9.28 2.74 15.88
N LEU A 40 8.17 2.39 15.26
CA LEU A 40 7.11 1.59 15.86
C LEU A 40 7.59 0.15 16.11
N TYR A 41 8.36 -0.43 15.19
CA TYR A 41 8.95 -1.77 15.31
C TYR A 41 9.83 -1.90 16.58
N ARG A 42 10.52 -0.83 16.96
CA ARG A 42 11.33 -0.81 18.20
C ARG A 42 10.49 -0.79 19.49
N LYS A 43 9.21 -0.41 19.42
CA LYS A 43 8.34 -0.20 20.59
C LYS A 43 7.26 -1.27 20.75
N TYR A 44 6.82 -1.92 19.68
CA TYR A 44 5.76 -2.93 19.73
C TYR A 44 6.18 -4.24 19.08
N SER A 45 5.44 -5.31 19.37
CA SER A 45 5.65 -6.63 18.75
C SER A 45 5.51 -6.57 17.22
N VAL A 46 6.47 -7.18 16.53
CA VAL A 46 6.56 -7.25 15.06
C VAL A 46 5.23 -7.66 14.41
N SER A 47 4.57 -8.70 14.94
CA SER A 47 3.31 -9.23 14.41
C SER A 47 2.17 -8.20 14.37
N LYS A 48 2.10 -7.34 15.40
CA LYS A 48 1.08 -6.26 15.43
C LYS A 48 1.38 -5.20 14.38
N ILE A 49 2.64 -4.81 14.27
CA ILE A 49 3.08 -3.74 13.37
C ILE A 49 2.90 -4.14 11.91
N SER A 50 3.34 -5.35 11.53
CA SER A 50 3.22 -5.86 10.17
C SER A 50 1.77 -5.97 9.71
N SER A 51 0.85 -6.23 10.63
CA SER A 51 -0.59 -6.30 10.33
C SER A 51 -1.16 -4.97 9.81
N TYR A 52 -0.58 -3.82 10.20
CA TYR A 52 -1.00 -2.51 9.68
C TYR A 52 -0.61 -2.29 8.22
N LEU A 53 0.39 -3.00 7.68
CA LEU A 53 0.76 -2.90 6.27
C LEU A 53 -0.37 -3.39 5.35
N PHE A 54 -1.22 -4.30 5.84
CA PHE A 54 -2.38 -4.77 5.09
C PHE A 54 -3.48 -3.70 4.96
N LEU A 55 -3.47 -2.64 5.78
CA LEU A 55 -4.41 -1.52 5.63
C LEU A 55 -4.08 -0.60 4.45
N VAL A 56 -2.84 -0.62 3.94
CA VAL A 56 -2.39 0.24 2.83
C VAL A 56 -3.32 0.17 1.60
N PRO A 57 -3.67 -1.00 1.06
CA PRO A 57 -4.59 -1.08 -0.07
C PRO A 57 -6.00 -0.54 0.25
N ALA A 58 -6.53 -0.79 1.45
CA ALA A 58 -7.84 -0.26 1.85
C ALA A 58 -7.82 1.28 1.95
N LEU A 59 -6.79 1.84 2.58
CA LEU A 59 -6.57 3.29 2.65
C LEU A 59 -6.36 3.91 1.28
N SER A 60 -5.68 3.22 0.36
CA SER A 60 -5.48 3.68 -1.01
C SER A 60 -6.81 3.84 -1.76
N VAL A 61 -7.73 2.87 -1.63
CA VAL A 61 -9.05 2.95 -2.27
C VAL A 61 -9.87 4.10 -1.67
N ILE A 62 -9.88 4.23 -0.34
CA ILE A 62 -10.56 5.33 0.35
C ILE A 62 -9.97 6.69 -0.09
N SER A 63 -8.64 6.78 -0.20
CA SER A 63 -7.96 8.00 -0.62
C SER A 63 -8.23 8.35 -2.09
N SER A 64 -8.30 7.37 -2.98
CA SER A 64 -8.70 7.57 -4.39
C SER A 64 -10.11 8.18 -4.45
N PHE A 65 -11.06 7.65 -3.70
CA PHE A 65 -12.42 8.21 -3.65
C PHE A 65 -12.46 9.64 -3.07
N LEU A 66 -11.74 9.91 -1.96
CA LEU A 66 -11.81 11.21 -1.29
C LEU A 66 -11.00 12.30 -2.00
N ILE A 67 -9.79 11.99 -2.48
CA ILE A 67 -8.84 12.96 -3.03
C ILE A 67 -9.06 13.12 -4.53
N LEU A 68 -9.11 12.00 -5.27
CA LEU A 68 -9.26 12.02 -6.73
C LEU A 68 -10.74 12.14 -7.15
N LYS A 69 -11.69 11.97 -6.22
CA LYS A 69 -13.14 12.00 -6.48
C LYS A 69 -13.58 10.99 -7.54
N GLU A 70 -12.89 9.87 -7.63
CA GLU A 70 -13.19 8.80 -8.58
C GLU A 70 -14.45 8.03 -8.17
N SER A 71 -15.28 7.67 -9.14
CA SER A 71 -16.47 6.85 -8.87
C SER A 71 -16.07 5.39 -8.64
N LEU A 72 -16.38 4.87 -7.45
CA LEU A 72 -16.10 3.48 -7.11
C LEU A 72 -17.18 2.56 -7.68
N ASN A 73 -16.76 1.50 -8.37
CA ASN A 73 -17.66 0.45 -8.86
C ASN A 73 -18.02 -0.52 -7.71
N ILE A 74 -19.13 -1.24 -7.85
CA ILE A 74 -19.60 -2.24 -6.88
C ILE A 74 -18.55 -3.31 -6.58
N PHE A 75 -17.77 -3.71 -7.59
CA PHE A 75 -16.67 -4.66 -7.42
C PHE A 75 -15.57 -4.11 -6.49
N THR A 76 -15.31 -2.80 -6.54
CA THR A 76 -14.32 -2.14 -5.67
C THR A 76 -14.79 -2.19 -4.21
N PHE A 77 -16.09 -2.01 -3.95
CA PHE A 77 -16.65 -2.15 -2.61
C PHE A 77 -16.56 -3.59 -2.09
N ILE A 78 -16.86 -4.59 -2.93
CA ILE A 78 -16.73 -6.01 -2.55
C ILE A 78 -15.28 -6.36 -2.22
N GLY A 79 -14.33 -5.89 -3.04
CA GLY A 79 -12.90 -6.08 -2.80
C GLY A 79 -12.45 -5.41 -1.50
N LEU A 80 -12.89 -4.17 -1.25
CA LEU A 80 -12.60 -3.46 -0.01
C LEU A 80 -13.16 -4.19 1.22
N GLY A 81 -14.40 -4.69 1.15
CA GLY A 81 -15.01 -5.50 2.21
C GLY A 81 -14.21 -6.78 2.49
N THR A 82 -13.75 -7.46 1.44
CA THR A 82 -12.93 -8.68 1.55
C THR A 82 -11.58 -8.40 2.21
N ILE A 83 -10.91 -7.30 1.84
CA ILE A 83 -9.64 -6.89 2.46
C ILE A 83 -9.85 -6.56 3.94
N MET A 84 -10.88 -5.76 4.26
CA MET A 84 -11.19 -5.41 5.65
C MET A 84 -11.47 -6.65 6.50
N PHE A 85 -12.21 -7.62 5.96
CA PHE A 85 -12.48 -8.90 6.61
C PHE A 85 -11.20 -9.71 6.86
N GLY A 86 -10.31 -9.80 5.86
CA GLY A 86 -9.01 -10.47 6.01
C GLY A 86 -8.12 -9.84 7.08
N ILE A 87 -8.10 -8.50 7.16
CA ILE A 87 -7.35 -7.76 8.18
C ILE A 87 -7.92 -8.03 9.58
N TYR A 88 -9.25 -7.98 9.71
CA TYR A 88 -9.93 -8.27 10.98
C TYR A 88 -9.58 -9.67 11.50
N LEU A 89 -9.64 -10.69 10.65
CA LEU A 89 -9.25 -12.05 11.00
C LEU A 89 -7.77 -12.16 11.41
N SER A 90 -6.88 -11.53 10.63
CA SER A 90 -5.44 -11.54 10.90
C SER A 90 -5.10 -10.94 12.28
N GLN A 91 -5.75 -9.84 12.65
CA GLN A 91 -5.56 -9.22 13.96
C GLN A 91 -6.14 -10.06 15.10
N ASN A 92 -7.32 -10.65 14.91
CA ASN A 92 -7.96 -11.45 15.96
C ASN A 92 -7.23 -12.77 16.24
N SER A 93 -6.61 -13.38 15.22
CA SER A 93 -5.80 -14.59 15.37
C SER A 93 -4.58 -14.39 16.30
N ASN A 94 -3.96 -13.21 16.24
CA ASN A 94 -2.85 -12.84 17.12
C ASN A 94 -3.28 -12.58 18.57
N PHE A 95 -4.57 -12.30 18.81
CA PHE A 95 -5.10 -12.05 20.15
C PHE A 95 -5.31 -13.36 20.93
N ASN A 96 -5.73 -14.43 20.24
CA ASN A 96 -6.06 -15.71 20.87
C ASN A 96 -4.84 -16.52 21.33
N ASN A 97 -3.65 -16.22 20.79
CA ASN A 97 -2.38 -16.88 21.18
C ASN A 97 -1.73 -16.27 22.44
N LYS A 98 -2.33 -15.25 23.05
CA LYS A 98 -1.89 -14.69 24.35
C LYS A 98 -2.68 -15.20 25.55
N MET A 99 -3.73 -16.00 25.33
CA MET A 99 -4.55 -16.60 26.40
C MET A 99 -4.33 -18.11 26.56
N LYS A 100 -3.28 -18.65 25.93
CA LYS A 100 -2.74 -19.99 26.21
C LYS A 100 -1.34 -19.87 26.74
#